data_AF-A0A7X5Q5X2-F1
#
_entry.id   AF-A0A7X5Q5X2-F1
#
_cell.length_a   1.000
_cell.length_b   1.000
_cell.length_c   1.000
_cell.angle_alpha   90.00
_cell.angle_beta   90.00
_cell.angle_gamma   90.00
#
_symmetry.space_group_name_H-M   'P 1'
#
loop_
_entity.id
_entity.type
_entity.pdbx_description
1 polymer ?
#
loop_
_entity_poly.entity_id
_entity_poly.type
_entity_poly.pdbx_seq_one_letter_code
_entity_poly.pdbx_strand_id
1 'polypeptide(L)'
;MFKDEYKHLLELIEKTSDPQAVSLEEILKEAVLFFETLRKEFPKAPKEEREEMIQMMTHLHAKLQETTKATAEAAGMSEDELSAFSENPSNFTPEQWQEVQSTKRQLYDSARKFSSTLEEKKQPTDDQKPKKKPVRSKARRGKRKDWMKS
;
A
#
# COMPACT_ATOMS: atom_id res chain seq x y z
N MET A 1 15.04 8.51 -7.56
CA MET A 1 13.82 8.11 -8.26
C MET A 1 12.61 8.31 -7.35
N PHE A 2 12.36 7.48 -6.33
CA PHE A 2 11.20 7.68 -5.44
C PHE A 2 11.09 9.08 -4.82
N LYS A 3 12.20 9.65 -4.33
CA LYS A 3 12.22 11.00 -3.74
C LYS A 3 11.93 12.10 -4.77
N ASP A 4 12.26 11.88 -6.03
CA ASP A 4 12.07 12.84 -7.12
C ASP A 4 10.61 12.84 -7.55
N GLU A 5 10.00 11.66 -7.71
CA GLU A 5 8.57 11.48 -8.00
C GLU A 5 7.70 12.00 -6.86
N TYR A 6 8.10 11.75 -5.61
CA TYR A 6 7.45 12.32 -4.43
C TYR A 6 7.43 13.85 -4.47
N LYS A 7 8.58 14.49 -4.73
CA LYS A 7 8.68 15.95 -4.81
C LYS A 7 7.84 16.51 -5.94
N HIS A 8 7.88 15.86 -7.11
CA HIS A 8 7.12 16.30 -8.26
C HIS A 8 5.61 16.25 -8.01
N LEU A 9 5.12 15.14 -7.44
CA LEU A 9 3.72 15.01 -7.06
C LEU A 9 3.30 16.04 -5.99
N LEU A 10 4.17 16.28 -5.00
CA LEU A 10 3.91 17.28 -3.97
C LEU A 10 3.82 18.70 -4.56
N GLU A 11 4.73 19.06 -5.47
CA GLU A 11 4.70 20.35 -6.17
C GLU A 11 3.43 20.53 -7.00
N LEU A 12 2.97 19.47 -7.68
CA LEU A 12 1.72 19.52 -8.44
C LEU A 12 0.51 19.75 -7.53
N ILE A 13 0.45 19.03 -6.39
CA ILE A 13 -0.62 19.20 -5.39
C ILE A 13 -0.64 20.62 -4.82
N GLU A 14 0.53 21.20 -4.51
CA GLU A 14 0.64 22.57 -3.99
C GLU A 14 0.18 23.61 -5.02
N LYS A 15 0.55 23.41 -6.30
CA LYS A 15 0.14 24.29 -7.40
C LYS A 15 -1.35 24.22 -7.72
N THR A 16 -2.07 23.16 -7.34
CA THR A 16 -3.53 23.07 -7.47
C THR A 16 -4.29 24.12 -6.65
N SER A 17 -3.62 24.79 -5.70
CA SER A 17 -4.17 25.97 -5.00
C SER A 17 -4.41 27.15 -5.95
N ASP A 18 -3.78 27.15 -7.13
CA ASP A 18 -4.05 28.07 -8.22
C ASP A 18 -4.94 27.38 -9.29
N PRO A 19 -6.22 27.79 -9.43
CA PRO A 19 -7.18 27.16 -10.33
C PRO A 19 -6.83 27.30 -11.83
N GLN A 20 -5.80 28.08 -12.19
CA GLN A 20 -5.35 28.24 -13.58
C GLN A 20 -4.09 27.43 -13.93
N ALA A 21 -3.41 26.81 -12.95
CA ALA A 21 -2.02 26.41 -13.13
C ALA A 21 -1.76 24.91 -13.38
N VAL A 22 -2.70 24.01 -13.03
CA VAL A 22 -2.46 22.55 -13.12
C VAL A 22 -3.67 21.77 -13.62
N SER A 23 -3.42 20.84 -14.54
CA SER A 23 -4.41 19.87 -14.99
C SER A 23 -4.60 18.78 -13.94
N LEU A 24 -5.85 18.55 -13.51
CA LEU A 24 -6.22 17.42 -12.64
C LEU A 24 -5.73 16.07 -13.23
N GLU A 25 -5.74 15.95 -14.56
CA GLU A 25 -5.24 14.78 -15.28
C GLU A 25 -3.74 14.55 -15.04
N GLU A 26 -2.94 15.61 -14.94
CA GLU A 26 -1.50 15.53 -14.68
C GLU A 26 -1.22 15.07 -13.25
N ILE A 27 -1.92 15.64 -12.25
CA ILE A 27 -1.83 15.20 -10.85
C ILE A 27 -2.17 13.72 -10.73
N LEU A 28 -3.23 13.30 -11.41
CA LEU A 28 -3.70 11.93 -11.39
C LEU A 28 -2.71 10.95 -12.04
N LYS A 29 -2.12 11.31 -13.17
CA LYS A 29 -1.08 10.51 -13.84
C LYS A 29 0.17 10.37 -12.96
N GLU A 30 0.64 11.47 -12.38
CA GLU A 30 1.80 11.45 -11.48
C GLU A 30 1.53 10.68 -10.19
N ALA A 31 0.30 10.74 -9.67
CA ALA A 31 -0.10 9.91 -8.53
C ALA A 31 -0.01 8.41 -8.87
N VAL A 32 -0.49 8.00 -10.06
CA VAL A 32 -0.37 6.61 -10.52
C VAL A 32 1.09 6.19 -10.62
N LEU A 33 1.95 7.02 -11.23
CA LEU A 33 3.39 6.73 -11.35
C LEU A 33 4.06 6.61 -9.98
N PHE A 34 3.77 7.54 -9.07
CA PHE A 34 4.29 7.51 -7.70
C PHE A 34 3.93 6.19 -6.98
N PHE A 35 2.66 5.75 -7.05
CA PHE A 35 2.25 4.50 -6.44
C PHE A 35 2.87 3.26 -7.11
N GLU A 36 3.10 3.30 -8.42
CA GLU A 36 3.82 2.23 -9.11
C GLU A 36 5.29 2.14 -8.68
N THR A 37 5.99 3.26 -8.58
CA THR A 37 7.39 3.27 -8.12
C THR A 37 7.48 2.87 -6.67
N LEU A 38 6.59 3.39 -5.80
CA LEU A 38 6.47 2.94 -4.42
C LEU A 38 6.34 1.42 -4.36
N ARG A 39 5.45 0.82 -5.15
CA ARG A 39 5.27 -0.63 -5.18
C ARG A 39 6.52 -1.39 -5.60
N LYS A 40 7.31 -0.85 -6.54
CA LYS A 40 8.53 -1.50 -7.03
C LYS A 40 9.70 -1.37 -6.05
N GLU A 41 9.84 -0.22 -5.41
CA GLU A 41 10.98 0.12 -4.55
C GLU A 41 10.78 -0.29 -3.09
N PHE A 42 9.58 -0.09 -2.53
CA PHE A 42 9.27 -0.42 -1.13
C PHE A 42 9.66 -1.85 -0.69
N PRO A 43 9.34 -2.93 -1.46
CA PRO A 43 9.74 -4.28 -1.05
C PRO A 43 11.24 -4.54 -1.17
N LYS A 44 11.98 -3.73 -1.93
CA LYS A 44 13.43 -3.86 -2.15
C LYS A 44 14.25 -2.97 -1.21
N ALA A 45 13.66 -1.90 -0.70
CA ALA A 45 14.30 -0.96 0.20
C ALA A 45 14.70 -1.61 1.54
N PRO A 46 15.85 -1.22 2.13
CA PRO A 46 16.23 -1.54 3.50
C PRO A 46 15.29 -0.86 4.51
N LYS A 47 15.34 -1.31 5.77
CA LYS A 47 14.38 -0.89 6.81
C LYS A 47 14.34 0.64 7.01
N GLU A 48 15.51 1.28 7.04
CA GLU A 48 15.62 2.73 7.24
C GLU A 48 14.99 3.51 6.07
N GLU A 49 15.22 3.08 4.84
CA GLU A 49 14.64 3.71 3.65
C GLU A 49 13.12 3.46 3.55
N ARG A 50 12.63 2.31 4.04
CA ARG A 50 11.17 2.07 4.17
C ARG A 50 10.52 3.01 5.17
N GLU A 51 11.15 3.26 6.31
CA GLU A 51 10.64 4.21 7.29
C GLU A 51 10.56 5.63 6.70
N GLU A 52 11.56 6.04 5.92
CA GLU A 52 11.53 7.30 5.17
C GLU A 52 10.39 7.33 4.14
N MET A 53 10.21 6.25 3.36
CA MET A 53 9.10 6.13 2.40
C MET A 53 7.73 6.23 3.08
N ILE A 54 7.54 5.61 4.26
CA ILE A 54 6.30 5.70 5.04
C ILE A 54 6.06 7.14 5.53
N GLN A 55 7.10 7.83 5.99
CA GLN A 55 6.99 9.22 6.42
C GLN A 55 6.59 10.13 5.26
N MET A 56 7.20 9.94 4.08
CA MET A 56 6.83 10.66 2.86
C MET A 56 5.38 10.42 2.46
N MET A 57 4.90 9.17 2.50
CA MET A 57 3.49 8.86 2.22
C MET A 57 2.54 9.49 3.23
N THR A 58 2.89 9.47 4.51
CA THR A 58 2.07 10.07 5.58
C THR A 58 1.96 11.59 5.39
N HIS A 59 3.07 12.22 5.02
CA HIS A 59 3.09 13.65 4.72
C HIS A 59 2.27 13.99 3.47
N LEU A 60 2.41 13.20 2.40
CA LEU A 60 1.63 13.37 1.19
C LEU A 60 0.11 13.26 1.47
N HIS A 61 -0.29 12.27 2.27
CA HIS A 61 -1.68 12.10 2.68
C HIS A 61 -2.20 13.31 3.46
N ALA A 62 -1.42 13.81 4.43
CA ALA A 62 -1.80 15.00 5.19
C ALA A 62 -1.96 16.22 4.26
N LYS A 63 -1.07 16.39 3.29
CA LYS A 63 -1.15 17.48 2.32
C LYS A 63 -2.37 17.37 1.41
N LEU A 64 -2.68 16.16 0.91
CA LEU A 64 -3.88 15.92 0.13
C LEU A 64 -5.16 16.24 0.91
N GLN A 65 -5.22 15.88 2.19
CA GLN A 65 -6.37 16.23 3.04
C GLN A 65 -6.50 17.74 3.21
N GLU A 66 -5.39 18.44 3.48
CA GLU A 66 -5.38 19.90 3.59
C GLU A 66 -5.84 20.58 2.29
N THR A 67 -5.31 20.15 1.14
CA THR A 67 -5.71 20.68 -0.17
C THR A 67 -7.18 20.38 -0.46
N THR A 68 -7.65 19.16 -0.19
CA THR A 68 -9.07 18.79 -0.39
C THR A 68 -9.99 19.67 0.44
N LYS A 69 -9.63 19.91 1.70
CA LYS A 69 -10.39 20.80 2.58
C LYS A 69 -10.40 22.24 2.07
N ALA A 70 -9.24 22.76 1.67
CA ALA A 70 -9.14 24.11 1.12
C ALA A 70 -9.95 24.27 -0.18
N THR A 71 -9.95 23.25 -1.06
CA THR A 71 -10.77 23.23 -2.27
C THR A 71 -12.26 23.17 -1.95
N ALA A 72 -12.68 22.37 -0.97
CA ALA A 72 -14.07 22.32 -0.51
C ALA A 72 -14.52 23.70 0.01
N GLU A 73 -13.74 24.31 0.90
CA GLU A 73 -14.01 25.64 1.46
C GLU A 73 -14.08 26.72 0.37
N ALA A 74 -13.15 26.71 -0.59
CA ALA A 74 -13.15 27.64 -1.73
C ALA A 74 -14.37 27.46 -2.66
N ALA A 75 -14.86 26.22 -2.79
CA ALA A 75 -16.07 25.91 -3.54
C ALA A 75 -17.37 26.20 -2.73
N GLY A 76 -17.25 26.62 -1.48
CA GLY A 76 -18.39 26.83 -0.58
C GLY A 76 -19.09 25.54 -0.17
N MET A 77 -18.37 24.41 -0.19
CA MET A 77 -18.86 23.07 0.15
C MET A 77 -18.14 22.54 1.39
N SER A 78 -18.80 21.61 2.10
CA SER A 78 -18.13 20.74 3.06
C SER A 78 -17.36 19.61 2.34
N GLU A 79 -16.44 18.95 3.04
CA GLU A 79 -15.71 17.78 2.50
C GLU A 79 -16.67 16.65 2.08
N ASP A 80 -17.73 16.41 2.87
CA ASP A 80 -18.75 15.41 2.57
C ASP A 80 -19.56 15.76 1.31
N GLU A 81 -19.88 17.04 1.13
CA GLU A 81 -20.56 17.53 -0.07
C GLU A 81 -19.65 17.46 -1.30
N LEU A 82 -18.36 17.80 -1.16
CA LEU A 82 -17.38 17.65 -2.23
C LEU A 82 -17.20 16.18 -2.63
N SER A 83 -17.20 15.28 -1.64
CA SER A 83 -17.17 13.83 -1.86
C SER A 83 -18.39 13.37 -2.64
N ALA A 84 -19.61 13.72 -2.17
CA ALA A 84 -20.85 13.40 -2.87
C ALA A 84 -20.91 14.01 -4.28
N PHE A 85 -20.38 15.21 -4.46
CA PHE A 85 -20.27 15.87 -5.76
C PHE A 85 -19.38 15.06 -6.71
N SER A 86 -18.24 14.57 -6.23
CA SER A 86 -17.29 13.78 -7.01
C SER A 86 -17.81 12.38 -7.40
N GLU A 87 -18.83 11.88 -6.70
CA GLU A 87 -19.43 10.56 -6.97
C GLU A 87 -20.67 10.63 -7.86
N ASN A 88 -21.16 11.82 -8.19
CA ASN A 88 -22.34 11.99 -9.02
C ASN A 88 -21.94 12.21 -10.51
N PRO A 89 -22.25 11.27 -11.41
CA PRO A 89 -21.92 11.39 -12.84
C PRO A 89 -22.57 12.61 -13.51
N SER A 90 -23.68 13.10 -12.98
CA SER A 90 -24.42 14.24 -13.55
C SER A 90 -23.67 15.56 -13.43
N ASN A 91 -22.66 15.63 -12.57
CA ASN A 91 -21.82 16.80 -12.35
C ASN A 91 -20.67 16.92 -13.36
N PHE A 92 -20.49 15.91 -14.23
CA PHE A 92 -19.40 15.81 -15.18
C PHE A 92 -19.93 15.59 -16.59
N THR A 93 -19.15 15.95 -17.61
CA THR A 93 -19.44 15.46 -18.96
C THR A 93 -19.19 13.94 -19.03
N PRO A 94 -19.80 13.22 -19.98
CA PRO A 94 -19.56 11.78 -20.13
C PRO A 94 -18.07 11.41 -20.29
N GLU A 95 -17.31 12.25 -21.01
CA GLU A 95 -15.87 12.07 -21.21
C GLU A 95 -15.10 12.26 -19.89
N GLN A 96 -15.35 13.36 -19.18
CA GLN A 96 -14.73 13.64 -17.88
C GLN A 96 -15.05 12.55 -16.85
N TRP A 97 -16.31 12.07 -16.83
CA TRP A 97 -16.71 11.01 -15.93
C TRP A 97 -15.98 9.70 -16.22
N GLN A 98 -15.86 9.32 -17.49
CA GLN A 98 -15.11 8.11 -17.86
C GLN A 98 -13.65 8.21 -17.46
N GLU A 99 -13.03 9.37 -17.65
CA GLU A 99 -11.64 9.60 -17.28
C GLU A 99 -11.43 9.48 -15.76
N VAL A 100 -12.25 10.16 -14.97
CA VAL A 100 -12.23 10.06 -13.50
C VAL A 100 -12.40 8.61 -13.04
N GLN A 101 -13.34 7.87 -13.63
CA GLN A 101 -13.60 6.47 -13.28
C GLN A 101 -12.44 5.53 -13.66
N SER A 102 -11.86 5.72 -14.85
CA SER A 102 -10.71 4.95 -15.33
C SER A 102 -9.53 5.13 -14.38
N THR A 103 -9.23 6.37 -14.04
CA THR A 103 -8.12 6.72 -13.16
C THR A 103 -8.36 6.25 -11.73
N LYS A 104 -9.58 6.44 -11.18
CA LYS A 104 -9.97 5.91 -9.86
C LYS A 104 -9.72 4.41 -9.80
N ARG A 105 -10.10 3.66 -10.85
CA ARG A 105 -9.86 2.21 -10.94
C ARG A 105 -8.37 1.88 -10.95
N GLN A 106 -7.55 2.59 -11.73
CA GLN A 106 -6.10 2.36 -11.79
C GLN A 106 -5.43 2.59 -10.43
N LEU A 107 -5.81 3.66 -9.73
CA LEU A 107 -5.35 3.95 -8.37
C LEU A 107 -5.74 2.84 -7.38
N TYR A 108 -6.99 2.39 -7.39
CA TYR A 108 -7.43 1.30 -6.52
C TYR A 108 -6.71 -0.01 -6.82
N ASP A 109 -6.51 -0.35 -8.10
CA ASP A 109 -5.79 -1.55 -8.49
C ASP A 109 -4.32 -1.49 -8.05
N SER A 110 -3.67 -0.34 -8.21
CA SER A 110 -2.30 -0.12 -7.73
C SER A 110 -2.19 -0.23 -6.21
N ALA A 111 -3.12 0.38 -5.46
CA ALA A 111 -3.18 0.30 -4.01
C ALA A 111 -3.49 -1.12 -3.49
N ARG A 112 -4.41 -1.84 -4.14
CA ARG A 112 -4.74 -3.23 -3.81
C ARG A 112 -3.56 -4.17 -4.04
N LYS A 113 -2.83 -3.99 -5.15
CA LYS A 113 -1.63 -4.79 -5.44
C LYS A 113 -0.47 -4.45 -4.50
N PHE A 114 -0.40 -3.20 -4.02
CA PHE A 114 0.58 -2.81 -3.00
C PHE A 114 0.29 -3.47 -1.66
N SER A 115 -0.96 -3.37 -1.16
CA SER A 115 -1.39 -4.00 0.10
C SER A 115 -1.18 -5.51 0.09
N SER A 116 -1.50 -6.21 -1.01
CA SER A 116 -1.23 -7.65 -1.12
C SER A 116 0.26 -7.98 -1.01
N THR A 117 1.14 -7.15 -1.58
CA THR A 117 2.60 -7.32 -1.51
C THR A 117 3.14 -7.14 -0.08
N LEU A 118 2.47 -6.33 0.74
CA LEU A 118 2.80 -6.15 2.16
C LEU A 118 2.33 -7.33 3.01
N GLU A 119 1.17 -7.91 2.71
CA GLU A 119 0.62 -9.06 3.43
C GLU A 119 1.36 -10.36 3.13
N GLU A 120 1.75 -10.62 1.87
CA GLU A 120 2.50 -11.83 1.50
C GLU A 120 3.88 -11.93 2.19
N LYS A 121 4.46 -10.81 2.64
CA LYS A 121 5.73 -10.79 3.38
C LYS A 121 5.61 -11.02 4.89
N LYS A 122 4.39 -11.15 5.44
CA LYS A 122 4.16 -11.45 6.87
C LYS A 122 4.06 -12.95 7.18
N GLN A 123 4.30 -13.86 6.23
CA GLN A 123 4.51 -15.27 6.57
C GLN A 123 5.92 -15.45 7.16
N PRO A 124 6.05 -15.84 8.45
CA PRO A 124 7.34 -16.22 9.00
C PRO A 124 7.76 -17.55 8.38
N THR A 125 8.88 -17.57 7.68
CA THR A 125 9.69 -18.79 7.56
C THR A 125 10.26 -19.10 8.94
N ASP A 126 9.46 -19.74 9.78
CA ASP A 126 9.87 -20.35 11.05
C ASP A 126 10.78 -21.54 10.73
N ASP A 127 12.04 -21.39 11.12
CA ASP A 127 13.01 -22.41 11.51
C ASP A 127 12.70 -23.88 11.17
N GLN A 128 13.15 -24.32 10.00
CA GLN A 128 13.54 -25.73 9.83
C GLN A 128 14.80 -26.02 10.63
N LYS A 129 14.61 -26.22 11.93
CA LYS A 129 15.54 -26.87 12.87
C LYS A 129 16.15 -28.12 12.21
N PRO A 130 17.49 -28.32 12.24
CA PRO A 130 18.10 -29.52 11.70
C PRO A 130 17.68 -30.74 12.52
N LYS A 131 16.96 -31.68 11.89
CA LYS A 131 16.56 -32.96 12.48
C LYS A 131 17.82 -33.74 12.92
N LYS A 132 18.14 -33.67 14.22
CA LYS A 132 19.10 -34.58 14.86
C LYS A 132 18.61 -36.02 14.69
N LYS A 133 19.40 -36.84 13.99
CA LYS A 133 19.22 -38.29 13.89
C LYS A 133 19.32 -38.92 15.28
N PRO A 134 18.37 -39.75 15.74
CA PRO A 134 18.60 -40.55 16.93
C PRO A 134 19.51 -41.73 16.57
N VAL A 135 20.71 -41.72 17.16
CA VAL A 135 21.66 -42.83 17.20
C VAL A 135 21.00 -44.00 17.95
N ARG A 136 20.75 -45.09 17.23
CA ARG A 136 20.14 -46.32 17.75
C ARG A 136 21.21 -47.09 18.54
N SER A 137 21.26 -46.89 19.86
CA SER A 137 22.11 -47.69 20.76
C SER A 137 21.54 -49.10 20.94
N LYS A 138 22.40 -50.11 20.76
CA LYS A 138 22.09 -51.53 20.95
C LYS A 138 22.16 -51.91 22.45
N ALA A 139 21.28 -52.85 22.80
CA ALA A 139 21.39 -53.88 23.84
C ALA A 139 21.12 -53.50 25.31
N ARG A 140 20.12 -54.16 25.93
CA ARG A 140 20.36 -55.37 26.76
C ARG A 140 19.07 -56.13 27.13
N ARG A 141 19.15 -57.46 26.93
CA ARG A 141 18.27 -58.58 27.32
C ARG A 141 17.87 -58.59 28.81
N GLY A 142 16.68 -59.10 29.13
CA GLY A 142 16.33 -59.49 30.51
C GLY A 142 14.94 -60.12 30.75
N LYS A 143 14.78 -61.39 30.33
CA LYS A 143 13.91 -62.50 30.83
C LYS A 143 12.52 -62.21 31.46
N ARG A 144 11.47 -62.70 30.77
CA ARG A 144 10.22 -63.22 31.38
C ARG A 144 10.49 -64.61 31.98
N LYS A 145 10.06 -64.84 33.22
CA LYS A 145 9.86 -66.16 33.83
C LYS A 145 8.38 -66.25 34.18
N ASP A 146 7.67 -67.18 33.55
CA ASP A 146 6.30 -67.52 33.92
C ASP A 146 6.20 -69.04 33.88
N TRP A 147 6.44 -69.67 35.04
CA TRP A 147 6.32 -71.10 35.34
C TRP A 147 5.91 -71.17 36.82
N MET A 148 4.62 -71.32 37.12
CA MET A 148 4.06 -72.35 38.00
C MET A 148 2.58 -72.08 38.35
N LYS A 149 1.74 -73.02 37.91
CA LYS A 149 0.60 -73.67 38.58
C LYS A 149 -0.12 -72.91 39.71
N SER A 150 -1.43 -72.73 39.53
CA SER A 150 -2.47 -73.37 40.35
C SER A 150 -3.73 -73.52 39.51
#